data_AF-A0A1V6GQ16-F1
#
_entry.id   AF-A0A1V6GQ16-F1
#
_cell.length_a   1.000
_cell.length_b   1.000
_cell.length_c   1.000
_cell.angle_alpha   90.00
_cell.angle_beta   90.00
_cell.angle_gamma   90.00
#
_symmetry.space_group_name_H-M   'P 1'
#
loop_
_entity.id
_entity.type
_entity.pdbx_description
1 polymer ?
#
loop_
_entity_poly.entity_id
_entity_poly.type
_entity_poly.pdbx_seq_one_letter_code
_entity_poly.pdbx_strand_id
1 'polypeptide(L)'
;MRRNRKRQVYAKVLPRSVAGLIVLMVTLVLVYWVMDSKCAQLGQEIRKCEQKIQMLDAEYAREESRWSEKNTPEKLEEAMLQHGIAMSYPVADQVVRMDASGLPIEGQLSLARFKRSQSATERVVKTLPK
;
A
#
# COMPACT_ATOMS: atom_id res chain seq x y z
N MET A 1 49.10 66.17 40.79
CA MET A 1 48.31 65.55 39.70
C MET A 1 49.24 64.79 38.77
N ARG A 2 49.27 63.45 38.85
CA ARG A 2 50.13 62.61 38.00
C ARG A 2 49.32 62.10 36.81
N ARG A 3 49.67 62.57 35.61
CA ARG A 3 48.91 62.37 34.37
C ARG A 3 49.06 60.94 33.87
N ASN A 4 47.99 60.17 34.02
CA ASN A 4 47.79 58.83 33.46
C ASN A 4 47.76 58.96 31.91
N ARG A 5 48.70 58.34 31.18
CA ARG A 5 48.65 58.37 29.71
C ARG A 5 49.26 57.13 29.05
N LYS A 6 48.33 56.35 28.48
CA LYS A 6 48.46 55.45 27.31
C LYS A 6 49.10 54.09 27.56
N ARG A 7 48.26 53.17 28.05
CA ARG A 7 48.33 51.74 27.71
C ARG A 7 48.18 51.63 26.20
N GLN A 8 49.28 51.61 25.46
CA GLN A 8 49.27 51.23 24.04
C GLN A 8 48.91 49.74 24.00
N VAL A 9 47.66 49.47 23.69
CA VAL A 9 47.23 48.13 23.28
C VAL A 9 47.89 47.91 21.92
N TYR A 10 49.05 47.26 21.93
CA TYR A 10 49.65 46.67 20.74
C TYR A 10 48.69 45.59 20.24
N ALA A 11 47.67 45.98 19.48
CA ALA A 11 47.01 45.08 18.56
C ALA A 11 48.07 44.75 17.50
N LYS A 12 48.89 43.73 17.78
CA LYS A 12 49.76 43.12 16.77
C LYS A 12 48.85 42.67 15.64
N VAL A 13 48.89 43.41 14.55
CA VAL A 13 48.15 43.12 13.33
C VAL A 13 48.58 41.72 12.89
N LEU A 14 47.67 40.75 12.93
CA LEU A 14 47.98 39.38 12.53
C LEU A 14 48.53 39.39 11.09
N PRO A 15 49.56 38.59 10.77
CA PRO A 15 50.04 38.45 9.41
C PRO A 15 48.88 38.05 8.49
N ARG A 16 48.79 38.67 7.30
CA ARG A 16 47.70 38.45 6.34
C ARG A 16 47.51 36.97 5.99
N SER A 17 48.60 36.19 5.97
CA SER A 17 48.59 34.74 5.77
C SER A 17 47.84 33.98 6.87
N VAL A 18 48.08 34.34 8.15
CA VAL A 18 47.41 33.72 9.30
C VAL A 18 45.93 34.10 9.31
N ALA A 19 45.61 35.36 9.00
CA ALA A 19 44.22 35.80 8.88
C ALA A 19 43.48 35.03 7.77
N GLY A 20 44.10 34.82 6.61
CA GLY A 20 43.52 34.03 5.51
C GLY A 20 43.27 32.57 5.90
N LEU A 21 44.20 31.96 6.64
CA LEU A 21 44.07 30.57 7.10
C LEU A 21 42.94 30.42 8.13
N ILE A 22 42.79 31.38 9.05
CA ILE A 22 41.66 31.42 9.99
C ILE A 22 40.34 31.55 9.24
N VAL A 23 40.25 32.47 8.27
CA VAL A 23 39.03 32.64 7.46
C VAL A 23 38.69 31.34 6.72
N LEU A 24 39.67 30.69 6.10
CA LEU A 24 39.48 29.42 5.41
C LEU A 24 38.94 28.34 6.35
N MET A 25 39.52 28.20 7.54
CA MET A 25 39.03 27.24 8.54
C MET A 25 37.60 27.54 8.99
N VAL A 26 37.29 28.81 9.25
CA VAL A 26 35.94 29.24 9.62
C VAL A 26 34.95 28.94 8.49
N THR A 27 35.32 29.21 7.24
CA THR A 27 34.46 28.89 6.09
C THR A 27 34.21 27.39 5.95
N LEU A 28 35.23 26.54 6.16
CA LEU A 28 35.06 25.09 6.10
C LEU A 28 34.13 24.57 7.20
N VAL A 29 34.27 25.09 8.42
CA VAL A 29 33.38 24.75 9.54
C VAL A 29 31.94 25.16 9.25
N LEU A 30 31.73 26.36 8.70
CA LEU A 30 30.39 26.83 8.34
C LEU A 30 29.77 25.96 7.22
N VAL A 31 30.54 25.63 6.19
CA VAL A 31 30.07 24.75 5.10
C VAL A 31 29.72 23.37 5.64
N TYR A 32 30.58 22.79 6.48
CA TYR A 32 30.31 21.51 7.12
C TYR A 32 29.02 21.53 7.93
N TRP A 33 28.82 22.59 8.72
CA TRP A 33 27.64 22.70 9.58
C TRP A 33 26.34 22.87 8.77
N VAL A 34 26.39 23.66 7.69
CA VAL A 34 25.25 23.78 6.76
C VAL A 34 24.94 22.43 6.11
N MET A 35 25.96 21.69 5.70
CA MET A 35 25.79 20.37 5.08
C MET A 35 25.16 19.37 6.07
N ASP A 36 25.67 19.33 7.30
CA ASP A 36 25.15 18.48 8.37
C ASP A 36 23.69 18.82 8.69
N SER A 37 23.35 20.11 8.78
CA SER A 37 21.97 20.55 8.98
C SER A 37 21.05 20.12 7.83
N LYS A 38 21.52 20.14 6.58
CA LYS A 38 20.73 19.69 5.42
C LYS A 38 20.55 18.18 5.41
N CYS A 39 21.58 17.42 5.73
CA CYS A 39 21.48 15.97 5.89
C CYS A 39 20.50 15.59 7.01
N ALA A 40 20.52 16.31 8.15
CA ALA A 40 19.59 16.10 9.24
C ALA A 40 18.12 16.39 8.82
N GLN A 41 17.89 17.47 8.07
CA GLN A 41 16.56 17.79 7.53
C GLN A 41 16.04 16.71 6.58
N LEU A 42 16.87 16.29 5.60
CA LEU A 42 16.52 15.21 4.67
C LEU A 42 16.25 13.89 5.40
N GLY A 43 17.05 13.56 6.41
CA GLY A 43 16.83 12.37 7.23
C GLY A 43 15.49 12.40 7.99
N GLN A 44 15.07 13.58 8.47
CA GLN A 44 13.76 13.73 9.10
C GLN A 44 12.61 13.58 8.10
N GLU A 45 12.76 14.09 6.87
CA GLU A 45 11.76 13.94 5.83
C GLU A 45 11.60 12.48 5.40
N ILE A 46 12.73 11.77 5.22
CA ILE A 46 12.72 10.33 4.91
C ILE A 46 11.98 9.56 6.01
N ARG A 47 12.32 9.80 7.28
CA ARG A 47 11.64 9.14 8.41
C ARG A 47 10.13 9.42 8.44
N LYS A 48 9.70 10.65 8.12
CA LYS A 48 8.27 10.97 8.04
C LYS A 48 7.58 10.20 6.90
N CYS A 49 8.24 10.07 5.75
CA CYS A 49 7.72 9.29 4.64
C CYS A 49 7.65 7.80 4.98
N GLU A 50 8.70 7.23 5.59
CA GLU A 50 8.72 5.84 6.06
C GLU A 50 7.59 5.56 7.07
N GLN A 51 7.37 6.46 8.03
CA GLN A 51 6.27 6.35 8.98
C GLN A 51 4.90 6.36 8.30
N LYS A 52 4.70 7.21 7.29
CA LYS A 52 3.43 7.22 6.54
C LYS A 52 3.19 5.93 5.79
N ILE A 53 4.22 5.36 5.17
CA ILE A 53 4.13 4.07 4.48
C ILE A 53 3.76 2.98 5.49
N GLN A 54 4.45 2.91 6.64
CA GLN A 54 4.13 1.93 7.68
C GLN A 54 2.71 2.06 8.22
N MET A 55 2.19 3.29 8.35
CA MET A 55 0.80 3.51 8.76
C MET A 55 -0.19 3.01 7.71
N LEU A 56 0.04 3.33 6.43
CA LEU A 56 -0.82 2.89 5.33
C LEU A 56 -0.80 1.37 5.15
N ASP A 57 0.37 0.73 5.26
CA ASP A 57 0.48 -0.73 5.18
C ASP A 57 -0.28 -1.41 6.33
N ALA A 58 -0.24 -0.83 7.53
CA ALA A 58 -1.00 -1.33 8.67
C ALA A 58 -2.52 -1.15 8.48
N GLU A 59 -2.96 -0.06 7.87
CA GLU A 59 -4.37 0.15 7.51
C GLU A 59 -4.81 -0.83 6.43
N TYR A 60 -4.02 -0.99 5.37
CA TYR A 60 -4.28 -1.92 4.29
C TYR A 60 -4.40 -3.36 4.82
N ALA A 61 -3.47 -3.82 5.65
CA ALA A 61 -3.53 -5.16 6.23
C ALA A 61 -4.78 -5.38 7.10
N ARG A 62 -5.25 -4.33 7.81
CA ARG A 62 -6.51 -4.39 8.58
C ARG A 62 -7.73 -4.46 7.68
N GLU A 63 -7.75 -3.68 6.61
CA GLU A 63 -8.84 -3.69 5.63
C GLU A 63 -8.88 -5.02 4.87
N GLU A 64 -7.73 -5.53 4.45
CA GLU A 64 -7.59 -6.83 3.80
C GLU A 64 -8.08 -7.95 4.72
N SER A 65 -7.70 -7.93 6.01
CA SER A 65 -8.21 -8.89 6.99
C SER A 65 -9.73 -8.78 7.17
N ARG A 66 -10.28 -7.57 7.27
CA ARG A 66 -11.73 -7.35 7.37
C ARG A 66 -12.47 -7.79 6.11
N TRP A 67 -11.88 -7.56 4.94
CA TRP A 67 -12.44 -7.94 3.65
C TRP A 67 -12.43 -9.46 3.47
N SER A 68 -11.30 -10.09 3.83
CA SER A 68 -11.15 -11.54 3.86
C SER A 68 -12.19 -12.19 4.78
N GLU A 69 -12.37 -11.65 5.98
CA GLU A 69 -13.36 -12.14 6.93
C GLU A 69 -14.79 -12.04 6.37
N LYS A 70 -15.15 -10.91 5.74
CA LYS A 70 -16.49 -10.69 5.15
C LYS A 70 -16.76 -11.54 3.91
N ASN A 71 -15.74 -11.86 3.13
CA ASN A 71 -15.87 -12.68 1.92
C ASN A 71 -15.78 -14.18 2.17
N THR A 72 -15.68 -14.61 3.43
CA THR A 72 -15.84 -16.03 3.75
C THR A 72 -17.25 -16.50 3.34
N PRO A 73 -17.37 -17.66 2.68
CA PRO A 73 -18.65 -18.13 2.15
C PRO A 73 -19.71 -18.30 3.25
N GLU A 74 -19.28 -18.69 4.45
CA GLU A 74 -20.15 -18.86 5.62
C GLU A 74 -20.81 -17.55 6.06
N LYS A 75 -20.04 -16.46 6.17
CA LYS A 75 -20.58 -15.15 6.55
C LYS A 75 -21.45 -14.53 5.46
N LEU A 76 -21.15 -14.83 4.20
CA LEU A 76 -21.98 -14.40 3.08
C LEU A 76 -23.34 -15.12 3.12
N GLU A 77 -23.36 -16.43 3.33
CA GLU A 77 -24.59 -17.20 3.49
C GLU A 77 -25.42 -16.71 4.69
N GLU A 78 -24.78 -16.42 5.82
CA GLU A 78 -25.44 -15.83 7.00
C GLU A 78 -26.06 -14.45 6.68
N ALA A 79 -25.32 -13.56 6.01
CA ALA A 79 -25.82 -12.25 5.62
C ALA A 79 -26.97 -12.34 4.59
N MET A 80 -26.88 -13.27 3.64
CA MET A 80 -27.96 -13.51 2.67
C MET A 80 -29.23 -14.02 3.35
N LEU A 81 -29.09 -14.92 4.33
CA LEU A 81 -30.21 -15.41 5.15
C LEU A 81 -30.85 -14.27 5.97
N GLN A 82 -30.07 -13.36 6.53
CA GLN A 82 -30.60 -12.17 7.23
C GLN A 82 -31.45 -11.28 6.33
N HIS A 83 -31.12 -11.21 5.03
CA HIS A 83 -31.90 -10.48 4.03
C HIS A 83 -33.02 -11.31 3.39
N GLY A 84 -33.31 -12.51 3.90
CA GLY A 84 -34.37 -13.39 3.39
C GLY A 84 -34.01 -14.09 2.08
N ILE A 85 -32.75 -14.05 1.66
CA ILE A 85 -32.25 -14.70 0.45
C ILE A 85 -31.70 -16.07 0.86
N ALA A 86 -32.54 -17.10 0.77
CA ALA A 86 -32.11 -18.48 0.98
C ALA A 86 -31.39 -19.00 -0.28
N MET A 87 -30.11 -18.65 -0.43
CA MET A 87 -29.25 -19.12 -1.52
C MET A 87 -27.98 -19.74 -0.95
N SER A 88 -27.65 -20.95 -1.38
CA SER A 88 -26.38 -21.62 -1.05
C SER A 88 -25.38 -21.43 -2.18
N TYR A 89 -24.08 -21.58 -1.88
CA TYR A 89 -23.08 -21.64 -2.95
C TYR A 89 -23.40 -22.76 -3.97
N PRO A 90 -23.22 -22.52 -5.28
CA PRO A 90 -23.48 -23.52 -6.30
C PRO A 90 -22.50 -24.70 -6.16
N VAL A 91 -23.03 -25.91 -6.25
CA VAL A 91 -22.22 -27.14 -6.27
C VAL A 91 -21.43 -27.19 -7.58
N ALA A 92 -20.27 -27.86 -7.61
CA ALA A 92 -19.43 -27.98 -8.82
C ALA A 92 -20.20 -28.44 -10.08
N ASP A 93 -21.23 -29.27 -9.91
CA ASP A 93 -22.12 -29.75 -10.97
C ASP A 93 -23.06 -28.68 -11.56
N GLN A 94 -23.18 -27.52 -10.91
CA GLN A 94 -23.99 -26.38 -11.34
C GLN A 94 -23.12 -25.25 -11.92
N VAL A 95 -21.80 -25.35 -11.80
CA VAL A 95 -20.87 -24.36 -12.33
C VAL A 95 -20.52 -24.69 -13.77
N VAL A 96 -20.69 -23.72 -14.66
CA VAL A 96 -20.27 -23.81 -16.07
C VAL A 96 -19.05 -22.91 -16.24
N ARG A 97 -17.90 -23.52 -16.52
CA ARG A 97 -16.67 -22.81 -16.84
C ARG A 97 -16.69 -22.42 -18.32
N MET A 98 -16.49 -21.14 -18.58
CA MET A 98 -16.37 -20.59 -19.93
C MET A 98 -14.89 -20.48 -20.30
N ASP A 99 -14.58 -20.72 -21.57
CA ASP A 99 -13.29 -20.44 -22.19
C ASP A 99 -13.15 -18.94 -22.53
N ALA A 100 -11.94 -18.48 -22.87
CA ALA A 100 -11.66 -17.11 -23.30
C ALA A 100 -12.49 -16.66 -24.53
N SER A 101 -12.97 -17.63 -25.30
CA SER A 101 -13.88 -17.46 -26.44
C SER A 101 -15.35 -17.30 -26.04
N GLY A 102 -15.70 -17.39 -24.75
CA GLY A 102 -17.07 -17.34 -24.24
C GLY A 102 -17.86 -18.64 -24.41
N LEU A 103 -17.22 -19.71 -24.90
CA LEU A 103 -17.83 -21.03 -25.07
C LEU A 103 -17.62 -21.88 -23.82
N PRO A 104 -18.59 -22.72 -23.42
CA PRO A 104 -18.43 -23.60 -22.28
C PRO A 104 -17.42 -24.71 -22.59
N ILE A 105 -16.44 -24.94 -21.70
CA ILE A 105 -15.39 -25.95 -21.92
C ILE A 105 -16.02 -27.34 -21.98
N GLU A 106 -15.69 -28.11 -23.02
CA GLU A 106 -16.21 -29.47 -23.21
C GLU A 106 -15.74 -30.43 -22.10
N GLY A 107 -16.56 -31.45 -21.79
CA GLY A 107 -16.25 -32.45 -20.76
C GLY A 107 -16.69 -32.09 -19.34
N GLN A 108 -17.36 -30.95 -19.13
CA GLN A 108 -17.91 -30.61 -17.81
C GLN A 108 -19.15 -31.43 -17.46
N LEU A 109 -19.19 -31.91 -16.21
CA LEU A 109 -20.33 -32.65 -15.62
C LEU A 109 -21.62 -31.83 -15.64
N SER A 110 -21.52 -30.52 -15.45
CA SER A 110 -22.64 -29.57 -15.48
C SER A 110 -23.35 -29.53 -16.84
N LEU A 111 -22.58 -29.47 -17.93
CA LEU A 111 -23.11 -29.51 -19.30
C LEU A 111 -23.74 -30.86 -19.63
N ALA A 112 -23.12 -31.97 -19.20
CA ALA A 112 -23.65 -33.31 -19.42
C ALA A 112 -25.00 -33.49 -18.71
N ARG A 113 -25.12 -33.00 -17.47
CA ARG A 113 -26.37 -33.02 -16.71
C ARG A 113 -27.43 -32.12 -17.34
N PHE A 114 -27.07 -30.92 -17.78
CA PHE A 114 -28.00 -29.98 -18.44
C PHE A 114 -28.57 -30.56 -19.74
N LYS A 115 -27.74 -31.19 -20.57
CA LYS A 115 -28.19 -31.90 -21.78
C LYS A 115 -29.11 -33.08 -21.44
N ARG A 116 -28.81 -33.81 -20.35
CA ARG A 116 -29.65 -34.90 -19.86
C ARG A 116 -31.01 -34.41 -19.34
N SER A 117 -31.06 -33.28 -18.63
CA SER A 117 -32.33 -32.71 -18.20
C SER A 117 -33.16 -32.20 -19.38
N GLN A 118 -32.56 -31.47 -20.34
CA GLN A 118 -33.30 -31.00 -21.51
C GLN A 118 -33.93 -32.15 -22.31
N SER A 119 -33.17 -33.22 -22.56
CA SER A 119 -33.68 -34.40 -23.27
C SER A 119 -34.78 -35.14 -22.49
N ALA A 120 -34.77 -35.09 -21.15
CA ALA A 120 -35.84 -35.63 -20.33
C ALA A 120 -37.11 -34.75 -20.42
N THR A 121 -36.99 -33.43 -20.34
CA THR A 121 -38.13 -32.50 -20.45
C THR A 121 -38.78 -32.57 -21.84
N GLU A 122 -37.98 -32.66 -22.89
CA GLU A 122 -38.48 -32.76 -24.27
C GLU A 122 -39.25 -34.07 -24.53
N ARG A 123 -38.87 -35.16 -23.85
CA ARG A 123 -39.63 -36.42 -23.88
C ARG A 123 -40.97 -36.29 -23.17
N VAL A 124 -41.02 -35.62 -22.01
CA VAL A 124 -42.27 -35.43 -21.24
C VAL A 124 -43.28 -34.57 -22.00
N VAL A 125 -42.82 -33.50 -22.68
CA VAL A 125 -43.69 -32.63 -23.48
C VAL A 125 -44.31 -33.37 -24.68
N LYS A 126 -43.60 -34.34 -25.27
CA LYS A 126 -44.11 -35.15 -26.39
C LYS A 126 -45.10 -36.24 -25.95
N THR A 127 -45.17 -36.57 -24.66
CA THR A 127 -46.05 -37.63 -24.14
C THR A 127 -47.36 -37.14 -23.52
N LEU A 128 -47.62 -35.82 -23.49
CA LEU A 128 -48.91 -35.30 -23.03
C LEU A 128 -49.96 -35.46 -24.15
N PRO A 129 -51.02 -36.29 -23.99
CA PRO A 129 -52.12 -36.33 -24.96
C PRO A 129 -52.92 -35.02 -24.86
N LYS A 130 -53.43 -34.58 -26.02
CA LYS A 130 -54.18 -33.35 -26.23
C LYS A 130 -55.60 -33.43 -25.67
#